data_AF-A0A1B1YZJ6-F1
#
_entry.id   AF-A0A1B1YZJ6-F1
#
_cell.length_a   1.000
_cell.length_b   1.000
_cell.length_c   1.000
_cell.angle_alpha   90.00
_cell.angle_beta   90.00
_cell.angle_gamma   90.00
#
_symmetry.space_group_name_H-M   'P 1'
#
loop_
_entity.id
_entity.type
_entity.pdbx_description
1 polymer ?
#
loop_
_entity_poly.entity_id
_entity_poly.type
_entity_poly.pdbx_seq_one_letter_code
_entity_poly.pdbx_strand_id
1 'polypeptide(L)'
;MKRKWMFIGLFFLAVITLTTTNPSKEDYEAIFVHPHVKPAEIFNKHYQLKRINFLLFSTYTPIVAEEHGKTHLGILGNFFPISDGQFDYPKWLEIFN
;
A
#
# COMPACT_ATOMS: atom_id res chain seq x y z
N MET A 1 29.34 -17.57 -18.59
CA MET A 1 29.42 -16.15 -18.13
C MET A 1 28.24 -15.28 -18.61
N LYS A 2 27.89 -15.25 -19.90
CA LYS A 2 26.78 -14.42 -20.44
C LYS A 2 25.42 -14.61 -19.76
N ARG A 3 25.03 -15.86 -19.42
CA ARG A 3 23.78 -16.16 -18.68
C ARG A 3 23.71 -15.49 -17.30
N LYS A 4 24.83 -15.40 -16.56
CA LYS A 4 24.85 -14.79 -15.21
C LYS A 4 24.53 -13.29 -15.29
N TRP A 5 25.15 -12.59 -16.25
CA TRP A 5 24.90 -11.17 -16.49
C TRP A 5 23.47 -10.89 -16.95
N MET A 6 22.88 -11.79 -17.73
CA MET A 6 21.47 -11.69 -18.12
C MET A 6 20.53 -11.73 -16.89
N PHE A 7 20.75 -12.66 -15.96
CA PHE A 7 19.95 -12.73 -14.74
C PHE A 7 20.13 -11.51 -13.83
N ILE A 8 21.37 -11.01 -13.73
CA ILE A 8 21.66 -9.77 -12.98
C ILE A 8 20.91 -8.59 -13.61
N GLY A 9 20.97 -8.43 -14.93
CA GLY A 9 20.24 -7.38 -15.64
C GLY A 9 18.73 -7.48 -15.44
N LEU A 10 18.17 -8.69 -15.53
CA LEU A 10 16.74 -8.94 -15.29
C LEU A 10 16.33 -8.59 -13.85
N PHE A 11 17.18 -8.92 -12.88
CA PHE A 11 16.94 -8.59 -11.48
C PHE A 11 16.88 -7.08 -11.25
N PHE A 12 17.86 -6.33 -11.75
CA PHE A 12 17.84 -4.87 -11.63
C PHE A 12 16.65 -4.25 -12.35
N LEU A 13 16.29 -4.77 -13.52
CA LEU A 13 15.09 -4.32 -14.22
C LEU A 13 13.83 -4.55 -13.37
N ALA A 14 13.68 -5.73 -12.78
CA ALA A 14 12.55 -6.04 -11.90
C ALA A 14 12.49 -5.12 -10.68
N VAL A 15 13.63 -4.86 -10.03
CA VAL A 15 13.73 -3.93 -8.88
C VAL A 15 13.35 -2.50 -9.29
N ILE A 16 13.86 -2.02 -10.43
CA ILE A 16 13.52 -0.70 -10.95
C ILE A 16 12.03 -0.62 -11.27
N THR A 17 11.47 -1.61 -11.95
CA THR A 17 10.04 -1.63 -12.26
C THR A 17 9.20 -1.63 -10.98
N LEU A 18 9.52 -2.47 -10.00
CA LEU A 18 8.77 -2.56 -8.75
C LEU A 18 8.82 -1.25 -7.94
N THR A 19 9.99 -0.64 -7.83
CA THR A 19 10.14 0.62 -7.08
C THR A 19 9.47 1.80 -7.78
N THR A 20 9.60 1.92 -9.11
CA THR A 20 9.04 3.05 -9.89
C THR A 20 7.53 2.96 -10.10
N THR A 21 6.96 1.75 -10.03
CA THR A 21 5.51 1.52 -10.15
C THR A 21 4.83 1.29 -8.81
N ASN A 22 5.55 1.30 -7.69
CA ASN A 22 4.93 1.17 -6.37
C ASN A 22 3.98 2.36 -6.14
N PRO A 23 2.67 2.13 -5.97
CA PRO A 23 1.71 3.22 -5.88
C PRO A 23 1.98 4.07 -4.64
N SER A 24 1.63 5.35 -4.73
CA SER A 24 1.81 6.36 -3.69
C SER A 24 0.63 6.41 -2.71
N LYS A 25 0.72 7.30 -1.70
CA LYS A 25 -0.40 7.58 -0.80
C LYS A 25 -1.52 8.32 -1.55
N GLU A 26 -1.13 9.24 -2.43
CA GLU A 26 -2.01 10.04 -3.24
C GLU A 26 -2.82 9.17 -4.20
N ASP A 27 -2.20 8.12 -4.78
CA ASP A 27 -2.89 7.13 -5.62
C ASP A 27 -3.95 6.37 -4.82
N TYR A 28 -3.63 5.99 -3.58
CA TYR A 28 -4.57 5.31 -2.69
C TYR A 28 -5.77 6.21 -2.36
N GLU A 29 -5.51 7.46 -1.97
CA GLU A 29 -6.56 8.43 -1.64
C GLU A 29 -7.44 8.76 -2.85
N ALA A 30 -6.85 8.87 -4.05
CA ALA A 30 -7.58 9.09 -5.29
C ALA A 30 -8.54 7.95 -5.65
N ILE A 31 -8.21 6.71 -5.31
CA ILE A 31 -9.03 5.53 -5.64
C ILE A 31 -10.07 5.26 -4.55
N PHE A 32 -9.67 5.28 -3.28
CA PHE A 32 -10.51 4.77 -2.19
C PHE A 32 -11.19 5.86 -1.35
N VAL A 33 -10.67 7.09 -1.38
CA VAL A 33 -11.16 8.18 -0.52
C VAL A 33 -11.94 9.19 -1.34
N HIS A 34 -11.32 9.84 -2.32
CA HIS A 34 -11.95 10.91 -3.09
C HIS A 34 -13.27 10.52 -3.81
N PRO A 35 -13.42 9.32 -4.38
CA PRO A 35 -14.64 8.96 -5.11
C PRO A 35 -15.84 8.65 -4.20
N HIS A 36 -15.62 8.37 -2.91
CA HIS A 36 -16.64 7.81 -2.02
C HIS A 36 -17.05 8.74 -0.87
N VAL A 37 -16.59 10.00 -0.89
CA VAL A 37 -16.63 10.88 0.28
C VAL A 37 -17.18 12.26 -0.06
N LYS A 38 -18.23 12.70 0.66
CA LYS A 38 -18.45 14.13 0.91
C LYS A 38 -17.42 14.53 1.98
N PRO A 39 -16.44 15.41 1.68
CA PRO A 39 -15.28 15.67 2.55
C PRO A 39 -15.64 15.84 4.04
N ALA A 40 -16.76 16.49 4.34
CA ALA A 40 -17.24 16.76 5.70
C ALA A 40 -17.47 15.50 6.58
N GLU A 41 -17.91 14.36 6.04
CA GLU A 41 -18.15 13.16 6.86
C GLU A 41 -16.88 12.43 7.28
N ILE A 42 -15.85 12.46 6.42
CA ILE A 42 -14.52 11.97 6.78
C ILE A 42 -13.82 12.95 7.71
N PHE A 43 -13.92 14.27 7.50
CA PHE A 43 -13.32 15.22 8.45
C PHE A 43 -13.95 15.13 9.86
N ASN A 44 -15.22 14.73 9.96
CA ASN A 44 -15.88 14.46 11.24
C ASN A 44 -15.45 13.15 11.91
N LYS A 45 -14.84 12.20 11.18
CA LYS A 45 -14.31 10.94 11.70
C LYS A 45 -12.80 10.91 11.48
N HIS A 46 -11.98 11.15 12.50
CA HIS A 46 -10.51 11.15 12.42
C HIS A 46 -9.94 10.10 11.45
N TYR A 47 -9.70 10.50 10.20
CA TYR A 47 -9.17 9.63 9.15
C TYR A 47 -7.67 9.74 9.13
N GLN A 48 -7.01 8.60 9.14
CA GLN A 48 -5.57 8.50 8.99
C GLN A 48 -5.25 7.35 8.04
N LEU A 49 -4.21 7.52 7.23
CA LEU A 49 -3.71 6.44 6.39
C LEU A 49 -2.35 5.98 6.93
N LYS A 50 -2.33 4.75 7.41
CA LYS A 50 -1.12 4.07 7.83
C LYS A 50 -0.44 3.44 6.61
N ARG A 51 0.73 3.95 6.25
CA ARG A 51 1.54 3.47 5.13
C ARG A 51 2.85 2.92 5.64
N ILE A 52 3.21 1.70 5.20
CA ILE A 52 4.53 1.10 5.44
C ILE A 52 5.18 0.84 4.10
N ASN A 53 6.43 1.27 3.91
CA ASN A 53 7.17 1.14 2.66
C ASN A 53 8.28 0.08 2.79
N PHE A 54 8.21 -0.96 1.96
CA PHE A 54 9.11 -2.12 1.94
C PHE A 54 10.06 -2.11 0.74
N LEU A 55 10.42 -0.92 0.23
CA LEU A 55 11.24 -0.69 -0.97
C LEU A 55 10.54 -1.08 -2.28
N LEU A 56 10.17 -2.36 -2.44
CA LEU A 56 9.59 -2.90 -3.68
C LEU A 56 8.06 -2.83 -3.73
N PHE A 57 7.43 -2.65 -2.56
CA PHE A 57 5.99 -2.56 -2.40
C PHE A 57 5.68 -1.75 -1.13
N SER A 58 4.42 -1.46 -0.89
CA SER A 58 3.97 -0.78 0.32
C SER A 58 2.65 -1.35 0.80
N THR A 59 2.32 -1.18 2.07
CA THR A 59 1.00 -1.51 2.60
C THR A 59 0.26 -0.27 3.04
N TYR A 60 -1.05 -0.25 2.85
CA TYR A 60 -1.93 0.88 3.09
C TYR A 60 -3.10 0.43 3.95
N THR A 61 -3.23 0.98 5.15
CA THR A 61 -4.35 0.68 6.04
C THR A 61 -5.05 1.98 6.43
N PRO A 62 -6.30 2.19 5.98
CA PRO A 62 -7.09 3.32 6.44
C PRO A 62 -7.49 3.08 7.90
N ILE A 63 -7.42 4.12 8.71
CA ILE A 63 -7.88 4.17 10.09
C ILE A 63 -8.99 5.20 10.11
N VAL A 64 -10.20 4.80 10.50
CA VAL A 64 -11.37 5.68 10.57
C VAL A 64 -11.99 5.51 11.95
N ALA A 65 -12.12 6.60 12.70
CA ALA A 65 -12.65 6.56 14.07
C ALA A 65 -11.94 5.50 14.94
N GLU A 66 -10.60 5.48 14.87
CA GLU A 66 -9.71 4.56 15.60
C GLU A 66 -9.79 3.07 15.17
N GLU A 67 -10.63 2.72 14.21
CA GLU A 67 -10.72 1.36 13.69
C GLU A 67 -9.88 1.15 12.43
N HIS A 68 -9.14 0.03 12.40
CA HIS A 68 -8.41 -0.40 11.21
C HIS A 68 -9.37 -0.96 10.16
N GLY A 69 -9.41 -0.30 9.00
CA GLY A 69 -10.04 -0.83 7.80
C GLY A 69 -9.19 -1.90 7.12
N LYS A 70 -9.60 -2.29 5.90
CA LYS A 70 -8.88 -3.29 5.10
C LYS A 70 -7.48 -2.80 4.75
N THR A 71 -6.48 -3.64 5.01
CA THR A 71 -5.10 -3.40 4.58
C THR A 71 -4.95 -3.82 3.13
N HIS A 72 -4.34 -2.95 2.33
CA HIS A 72 -4.05 -3.20 0.93
C HIS A 72 -2.54 -3.26 0.69
N LEU A 73 -2.08 -4.26 -0.06
CA LEU A 73 -0.76 -4.32 -0.67
C LEU A 73 -0.76 -3.45 -1.94
N GLY A 74 0.06 -2.41 -1.93
CA GLY A 74 0.40 -1.61 -3.10
C GLY A 74 1.62 -2.19 -3.80
N ILE A 75 1.46 -2.64 -5.05
CA ILE A 75 2.54 -3.17 -5.88
C ILE A 75 2.15 -3.04 -7.36
N LEU A 76 3.11 -2.73 -8.24
CA LEU A 76 2.88 -2.62 -9.69
C LEU A 76 1.70 -1.70 -10.06
N GLY A 77 1.56 -0.56 -9.37
CA GLY A 77 0.50 0.42 -9.60
C GLY A 77 -0.90 0.00 -9.14
N ASN A 78 -1.02 -1.14 -8.47
CA ASN A 78 -2.31 -1.71 -8.06
C ASN A 78 -2.38 -1.89 -6.55
N PHE A 79 -3.61 -2.02 -6.04
CA PHE A 79 -3.90 -2.26 -4.63
C PHE A 79 -4.66 -3.58 -4.47
N PHE A 80 -4.11 -4.50 -3.68
CA PHE A 80 -4.71 -5.81 -3.42
C PHE A 80 -5.05 -5.94 -1.93
N PRO A 81 -6.29 -6.29 -1.55
CA PRO A 81 -6.62 -6.50 -0.15
C PRO A 81 -5.84 -7.70 0.39
N ILE A 82 -5.18 -7.51 1.53
CA ILE A 82 -4.42 -8.55 2.25
C ILE A 82 -4.94 -8.76 3.68
N SER A 83 -5.99 -8.03 4.05
CA SER A 83 -6.78 -8.31 5.25
C SER A 83 -8.26 -8.05 5.01
N ASP A 84 -9.10 -8.69 5.81
CA ASP A 84 -10.56 -8.58 5.73
C ASP A 84 -11.11 -7.31 6.43
N GLY A 85 -10.25 -6.56 7.13
CA GLY A 85 -10.61 -5.34 7.87
C GLY A 85 -11.29 -5.63 9.21
N GLN A 86 -11.55 -4.57 10.00
CA GLN A 86 -12.17 -4.61 11.35
C GLN A 86 -11.68 -5.78 12.21
N PHE A 87 -10.60 -5.53 12.97
CA PHE A 87 -9.91 -6.39 13.95
C PHE A 87 -8.69 -7.17 13.46
N ASP A 88 -8.54 -7.41 12.15
CA ASP A 88 -7.39 -8.14 11.61
C ASP A 88 -6.40 -7.22 10.87
N TYR A 89 -5.82 -6.27 11.59
CA TYR A 89 -4.56 -5.71 11.12
C TYR A 89 -3.55 -6.85 11.02
N PRO A 90 -2.88 -7.08 9.87
CA PRO A 90 -1.98 -8.22 9.75
C PRO A 90 -0.88 -8.14 10.82
N LYS A 91 -0.87 -9.06 11.79
CA LYS A 91 0.06 -9.04 12.93
C LYS A 91 1.52 -8.93 12.52
N TRP A 92 1.88 -9.52 11.38
CA TRP A 92 3.23 -9.44 10.83
C TRP A 92 3.64 -8.02 10.42
N LEU A 93 2.69 -7.12 10.14
CA LEU A 93 2.96 -5.71 9.84
C LEU A 93 3.24 -4.87 11.09
N GLU A 94 2.82 -5.31 12.29
CA GLU A 94 3.12 -4.59 13.54
C GLU A 94 4.63 -4.45 13.79
N ILE A 95 5.42 -5.38 13.26
CA ILE A 95 6.89 -5.40 13.36
C ILE A 95 7.52 -4.20 12.63
N PHE A 96 6.83 -3.61 11.65
CA PHE A 96 7.35 -2.59 10.75
C PHE A 96 6.78 -1.20 10.98
N ASN A 97 6.03 -1.01 12.07
CA ASN A 97 5.23 0.17 12.29
C ASN A 97 5.60 0.97 13.55
#